data_AF-A0A9W8IAT1-F1
#
_entry.id   AF-A0A9W8IAT1-F1
#
_cell.length_a   1.000
_cell.length_b   1.000
_cell.length_c   1.000
_cell.angle_alpha   90.00
_cell.angle_beta   90.00
_cell.angle_gamma   90.00
#
_symmetry.space_group_name_H-M   'P 1'
#
loop_
_entity.id
_entity.type
_entity.pdbx_description
1 polymer ?
#
loop_
_entity_poly.entity_id
_entity_poly.type
_entity_poly.pdbx_seq_one_letter_code
_entity_poly.pdbx_strand_id
1 'polypeptide(L)'
;MLHNFVKTTVAALAMGSASTVLAHSWVDSTKYDPVNQVSLGYPRGYPGRSNPDINTEYTYLFSGSPKSQPMCNPKQQANMNYSPLFPMATVQPGETVYTTWEQNGHLNNANPTKIDILYYPDPNKQFADVSERNTAMVAGTMDFATNATCYSPGNPNSVCFGSWTVPKDLKPGNVYHFVWFWYFNQNPAGEWYSTCFDLDVQESSHVVEVKPMAELLAMADPDLNYALGMTDSIKKELAEVTNLGEGAQPDESSYSSEAPAESSEPPAMSSSDAAEQPISSVPAPLPAPTPAKCRPRPH
;
A
#
# COMPACT_ATOMS: atom_id res chain seq x y z
N MET A 1 -69.21 -14.91 -28.45
CA MET A 1 -68.41 -15.91 -27.72
C MET A 1 -66.98 -15.76 -28.21
N LEU A 2 -66.12 -15.05 -27.48
CA LEU A 2 -65.18 -15.59 -26.45
C LEU A 2 -64.21 -16.61 -27.09
N HIS A 3 -62.89 -16.48 -27.11
CA HIS A 3 -61.94 -15.76 -26.25
C HIS A 3 -60.62 -15.48 -27.01
N ASN A 4 -60.01 -14.32 -26.74
CA ASN A 4 -58.63 -13.98 -27.10
C ASN A 4 -57.65 -14.60 -26.09
N PHE A 5 -56.65 -15.34 -26.57
CA PHE A 5 -55.54 -15.85 -25.77
C PHE A 5 -54.49 -14.75 -25.55
N VAL A 6 -54.41 -14.25 -24.31
CA VAL A 6 -53.33 -13.35 -23.85
C VAL A 6 -52.09 -14.20 -23.56
N LYS A 7 -51.02 -14.01 -24.34
CA LYS A 7 -49.69 -14.59 -24.05
C LYS A 7 -48.95 -13.64 -23.11
N THR A 8 -48.91 -13.98 -21.83
CA THR A 8 -48.13 -13.24 -20.83
C THR A 8 -46.68 -13.75 -20.85
N THR A 9 -45.76 -12.94 -21.37
CA THR A 9 -44.32 -13.21 -21.30
C THR A 9 -43.79 -12.75 -19.95
N VAL A 10 -43.37 -13.68 -19.10
CA VAL A 10 -42.67 -13.37 -17.84
C VAL A 10 -41.20 -13.13 -18.17
N ALA A 11 -40.79 -11.86 -18.20
CA ALA A 11 -39.37 -11.50 -18.24
C ALA A 11 -38.81 -11.67 -16.82
N ALA A 12 -38.12 -12.78 -16.58
CA ALA A 12 -37.35 -12.97 -15.35
C ALA A 12 -36.14 -12.01 -15.40
N LEU A 13 -36.23 -10.92 -14.64
CA LEU A 13 -35.09 -10.02 -14.40
C LEU A 13 -34.09 -10.79 -13.53
N ALA A 14 -33.08 -11.38 -14.17
CA ALA A 14 -31.92 -11.92 -13.48
C ALA A 14 -31.18 -10.75 -12.83
N MET A 15 -31.51 -10.46 -11.57
CA MET A 15 -30.71 -9.59 -10.71
C MET A 15 -29.42 -10.34 -10.40
N GLY A 16 -28.46 -10.28 -11.33
CA GLY A 16 -27.11 -10.76 -11.09
C GLY A 16 -26.54 -10.00 -9.90
N SER A 17 -26.25 -10.72 -8.82
CA SER A 17 -25.53 -10.20 -7.67
C SER A 17 -24.17 -9.68 -8.15
N ALA A 18 -24.03 -8.36 -8.23
CA ALA A 18 -22.73 -7.76 -8.48
C ALA A 18 -21.87 -7.99 -7.23
N SER A 19 -21.00 -9.00 -7.28
CA SER A 19 -19.96 -9.18 -6.27
C SER A 19 -19.07 -7.93 -6.29
N THR A 20 -19.20 -7.09 -5.27
CA THR A 20 -18.27 -5.99 -5.05
C THR A 20 -16.93 -6.59 -4.65
N VAL A 21 -15.99 -6.67 -5.59
CA VAL A 21 -14.61 -7.04 -5.27
C VAL A 21 -14.05 -5.93 -4.39
N LEU A 22 -13.82 -6.26 -3.13
CA LEU A 22 -13.30 -5.33 -2.13
C LEU A 22 -11.83 -5.08 -2.47
N ALA A 23 -11.54 -3.90 -3.00
CA ALA A 23 -10.20 -3.56 -3.46
C ALA A 23 -9.26 -3.38 -2.27
N HIS A 24 -8.06 -3.94 -2.36
CA HIS A 24 -7.00 -3.75 -1.37
C HIS A 24 -5.66 -3.80 -2.08
N SER A 25 -4.91 -2.71 -2.09
CA SER A 25 -3.55 -2.72 -2.60
C SER A 25 -2.71 -1.67 -1.89
N TRP A 26 -1.41 -1.90 -1.91
CA TRP A 26 -0.37 -1.09 -1.28
C TRP A 26 0.95 -1.34 -1.99
N VAL A 27 1.95 -0.50 -1.72
CA VAL A 27 3.31 -0.70 -2.24
C VAL A 27 4.03 -1.81 -1.48
N ASP A 28 4.63 -2.76 -2.19
CA ASP A 28 5.53 -3.75 -1.60
C ASP A 28 6.98 -3.29 -1.61
N SER A 29 7.41 -2.68 -2.71
CA SER A 29 8.78 -2.23 -2.92
C SER A 29 8.77 -0.80 -3.40
N THR A 30 9.49 0.08 -2.71
CA THR A 30 9.64 1.48 -3.10
C THR A 30 10.82 1.68 -4.05
N LYS A 31 11.78 0.75 -4.03
CA LYS A 31 12.88 0.63 -4.99
C LYS A 31 13.14 -0.84 -5.30
N TYR A 32 12.65 -1.28 -6.45
CA TYR A 32 12.79 -2.64 -6.93
C TYR A 32 13.88 -2.74 -8.00
N ASP A 33 14.71 -3.77 -7.91
CA ASP A 33 15.65 -4.16 -8.95
C ASP A 33 14.99 -5.24 -9.82
N PRO A 34 14.52 -4.92 -11.03
CA PRO A 34 13.86 -5.88 -11.90
C PRO A 34 14.82 -6.91 -12.52
N VAL A 35 16.14 -6.67 -12.50
CA VAL A 35 17.13 -7.63 -13.02
C VAL A 35 17.32 -8.75 -12.00
N ASN A 36 17.56 -8.39 -10.74
CA ASN A 36 17.80 -9.35 -9.65
C ASN A 36 16.51 -9.75 -8.92
N GLN A 37 15.37 -9.18 -9.31
CA GLN A 37 14.06 -9.36 -8.70
C GLN A 37 14.04 -9.14 -7.18
N VAL A 38 14.82 -8.18 -6.70
CA VAL A 38 14.97 -7.90 -5.25
C VAL A 38 14.48 -6.49 -4.92
N SER A 39 13.91 -6.34 -3.72
CA SER A 39 13.55 -5.03 -3.19
C SER A 39 14.73 -4.43 -2.43
N LEU A 40 15.12 -3.22 -2.83
CA LEU A 40 16.20 -2.42 -2.24
C LEU A 40 15.66 -1.34 -1.28
N GLY A 41 14.34 -1.21 -1.18
CA GLY A 41 13.71 -0.45 -0.12
C GLY A 41 12.20 -0.65 -0.09
N TYR A 42 11.64 -0.32 1.08
CA TYR A 42 10.28 -0.67 1.46
C TYR A 42 9.53 0.57 1.95
N PRO A 43 8.19 0.51 2.02
CA PRO A 43 7.40 1.55 2.65
C PRO A 43 7.45 1.45 4.19
N ARG A 44 7.00 2.51 4.87
CA ARG A 44 7.02 2.60 6.34
C ARG A 44 6.28 1.42 6.97
N GLY A 45 6.89 0.77 7.96
CA GLY A 45 6.23 -0.25 8.78
C GLY A 45 5.76 -1.48 7.99
N TYR A 46 6.37 -1.74 6.83
CA TYR A 46 6.02 -2.88 5.99
C TYR A 46 6.19 -4.19 6.77
N PRO A 47 5.13 -5.02 6.92
CA PRO A 47 5.21 -6.25 7.70
C PRO A 47 5.71 -7.45 6.89
N GLY A 48 5.85 -7.31 5.56
CA GLY A 48 6.15 -8.41 4.65
C GLY A 48 4.92 -9.24 4.28
N ARG A 49 4.88 -9.74 3.03
CA ARG A 49 3.78 -10.58 2.53
C ARG A 49 3.62 -11.93 3.26
N SER A 50 4.58 -12.33 4.08
CA SER A 50 4.46 -13.49 4.96
C SER A 50 3.55 -13.25 6.18
N ASN A 51 3.22 -11.98 6.49
CA ASN A 51 2.23 -11.68 7.52
C ASN A 51 0.82 -12.04 7.00
N PRO A 52 0.11 -13.00 7.62
CA PRO A 52 -1.23 -13.42 7.17
C PRO A 52 -2.26 -12.28 7.23
N ASP A 53 -2.05 -11.28 8.07
CA ASP A 53 -2.96 -10.17 8.29
C ASP A 53 -2.58 -8.92 7.47
N ILE A 54 -1.59 -9.00 6.55
CA ILE A 54 -1.10 -7.84 5.81
C ILE A 54 -2.20 -7.07 5.07
N ASN A 55 -3.19 -7.78 4.50
CA ASN A 55 -4.33 -7.16 3.81
C ASN A 55 -5.12 -6.24 4.73
N THR A 56 -5.31 -6.64 5.99
CA THR A 56 -6.10 -5.89 6.97
C THR A 56 -5.26 -4.82 7.65
N GLU A 57 -4.00 -5.12 7.99
CA GLU A 57 -3.15 -4.23 8.78
C GLU A 57 -2.51 -3.11 7.95
N TYR A 58 -2.22 -3.39 6.68
CA TYR A 58 -1.37 -2.54 5.86
C TYR A 58 -2.13 -1.76 4.77
N THR A 59 -3.30 -2.25 4.36
CA THR A 59 -4.16 -1.48 3.45
C THR A 59 -4.69 -0.23 4.16
N TYR A 60 -4.62 0.91 3.47
CA TYR A 60 -5.26 2.14 3.94
C TYR A 60 -6.25 2.66 2.91
N LEU A 61 -7.53 2.52 3.24
CA LEU A 61 -8.65 2.87 2.37
C LEU A 61 -9.24 4.24 2.75
N PHE A 62 -9.55 5.02 1.73
CA PHE A 62 -10.41 6.20 1.81
C PHE A 62 -11.75 5.89 1.16
N SER A 63 -12.83 5.86 1.96
CA SER A 63 -14.19 5.69 1.44
C SER A 63 -14.86 7.04 1.18
N GLY A 64 -15.52 7.19 0.03
CA GLY A 64 -16.41 8.34 -0.19
C GLY A 64 -15.70 9.67 -0.38
N SER A 65 -14.46 9.67 -0.85
CA SER A 65 -13.68 10.89 -1.13
C SER A 65 -13.60 11.85 0.06
N PRO A 66 -13.03 11.43 1.21
CA PRO A 66 -13.08 12.21 2.44
C PRO A 66 -12.40 13.58 2.28
N LYS A 67 -12.97 14.58 2.95
CA LYS A 67 -12.41 15.94 2.97
C LYS A 67 -11.18 16.06 3.87
N SER A 68 -11.12 15.25 4.93
CA SER A 68 -10.03 15.21 5.90
C SER A 68 -9.98 13.83 6.53
N GLN A 69 -8.78 13.27 6.57
CA GLN A 69 -8.40 11.96 7.09
C GLN A 69 -6.85 11.90 6.99
N PRO A 70 -6.13 11.19 7.88
CA PRO A 70 -4.69 11.00 7.72
C PRO A 70 -4.32 10.56 6.30
N MET A 71 -3.22 11.06 5.75
CA MET A 71 -2.81 10.71 4.39
C MET A 71 -2.43 9.24 4.26
N CYS A 72 -1.99 8.61 5.34
CA CYS A 72 -1.60 7.21 5.37
C CYS A 72 -2.14 6.53 6.63
N ASN A 73 -1.96 5.22 6.72
CA ASN A 73 -2.29 4.48 7.93
C ASN A 73 -1.62 5.17 9.14
N PRO A 74 -2.35 5.49 10.23
CA PRO A 74 -1.78 6.17 11.39
C PRO A 74 -0.52 5.49 11.95
N LYS A 75 -0.41 4.16 11.84
CA LYS A 75 0.80 3.40 12.23
C LYS A 75 2.01 3.72 11.36
N GLN A 76 1.81 4.07 10.08
CA GLN A 76 2.87 4.51 9.16
C GLN A 76 3.16 6.00 9.30
N GLN A 77 2.13 6.80 9.61
CA GLN A 77 2.26 8.26 9.65
C GLN A 77 2.91 8.76 10.95
N ALA A 78 2.72 8.05 12.07
CA ALA A 78 3.22 8.46 13.38
C ALA A 78 4.76 8.46 13.48
N ASN A 79 5.45 7.56 12.78
CA ASN A 79 6.90 7.43 12.82
C ASN A 79 7.49 6.76 11.55
N MET A 80 8.77 7.03 11.28
CA MET A 80 9.55 6.32 10.26
C MET A 80 10.00 4.96 10.82
N ASN A 81 9.08 4.00 10.86
CA ASN A 81 9.24 2.68 11.47
C ASN A 81 9.82 1.64 10.51
N TYR A 82 10.99 1.94 9.93
CA TYR A 82 11.75 0.98 9.13
C TYR A 82 12.42 -0.09 10.01
N SER A 83 12.60 -1.28 9.46
CA SER A 83 13.31 -2.38 10.13
C SER A 83 14.56 -2.78 9.32
N PRO A 84 15.53 -3.48 9.91
CA PRO A 84 16.66 -4.02 9.15
C PRO A 84 16.25 -4.97 8.02
N LEU A 85 15.12 -5.67 8.15
CA LEU A 85 14.58 -6.55 7.11
C LEU A 85 13.86 -5.77 5.99
N PHE A 86 13.29 -4.62 6.34
CA PHE A 86 12.54 -3.76 5.43
C PHE A 86 13.08 -2.33 5.49
N PRO A 87 14.30 -2.10 4.96
CA PRO A 87 14.95 -0.82 5.05
C PRO A 87 14.29 0.23 4.13
N MET A 88 14.53 1.49 4.44
CA MET A 88 14.23 2.61 3.56
C MET A 88 15.12 2.55 2.31
N ALA A 89 14.59 2.95 1.15
CA ALA A 89 15.38 3.03 -0.07
C ALA A 89 16.36 4.21 -0.04
N THR A 90 17.57 3.98 -0.53
CA THR A 90 18.54 5.04 -0.85
C THR A 90 18.52 5.32 -2.34
N VAL A 91 18.41 6.58 -2.73
CA VAL A 91 18.30 7.02 -4.14
C VAL A 91 19.16 8.26 -4.43
N GLN A 92 19.24 8.63 -5.69
CA GLN A 92 19.87 9.87 -6.16
C GLN A 92 18.86 10.77 -6.89
N PRO A 93 19.04 12.10 -6.91
CA PRO A 93 18.23 12.99 -7.73
C PRO A 93 18.32 12.62 -9.22
N GLY A 94 17.17 12.48 -9.88
CA GLY A 94 17.09 12.08 -11.29
C GLY A 94 17.21 10.57 -11.54
N GLU A 95 17.40 9.75 -10.50
CA GLU A 95 17.37 8.29 -10.63
C GLU A 95 15.97 7.82 -11.07
N THR A 96 15.90 6.83 -11.96
CA THR A 96 14.63 6.14 -12.23
C THR A 96 14.48 5.01 -11.24
N VAL A 97 13.36 5.02 -10.53
CA VAL A 97 13.00 4.05 -9.50
C VAL A 97 11.85 3.21 -10.00
N TYR A 98 11.90 1.92 -9.71
CA TYR A 98 10.79 0.99 -9.91
C TYR A 98 10.10 0.72 -8.59
N THR A 99 8.78 0.83 -8.59
CA THR A 99 7.94 0.54 -7.42
C THR A 99 7.04 -0.64 -7.77
N THR A 100 6.80 -1.54 -6.82
CA THR A 100 5.96 -2.73 -7.02
C THR A 100 4.77 -2.76 -6.09
N TRP A 101 3.70 -3.42 -6.53
CA TRP A 101 2.47 -3.69 -5.77
C TRP A 101 1.81 -4.96 -6.31
N GLU A 102 0.81 -5.49 -5.62
CA GLU A 102 0.00 -6.61 -6.14
C GLU A 102 -1.25 -6.12 -6.84
N GLN A 103 -1.57 -6.73 -7.98
CA GLN A 103 -2.78 -6.46 -8.78
C GLN A 103 -4.07 -6.66 -7.98
N ASN A 104 -4.10 -7.67 -7.12
CA ASN A 104 -5.24 -8.12 -6.33
C ASN A 104 -6.57 -8.20 -7.13
N GLY A 105 -6.53 -8.78 -8.31
CA GLY A 105 -7.70 -8.94 -9.18
C GLY A 105 -8.16 -7.70 -9.94
N HIS A 106 -7.46 -6.56 -9.85
CA HIS A 106 -7.84 -5.30 -10.51
C HIS A 106 -7.18 -5.06 -11.87
N LEU A 107 -6.89 -6.11 -12.64
CA LEU A 107 -6.39 -5.96 -14.01
C LEU A 107 -7.41 -5.21 -14.88
N ASN A 108 -7.00 -4.11 -15.50
CA ASN A 108 -7.84 -3.41 -16.46
C ASN A 108 -7.02 -2.80 -17.60
N ASN A 109 -6.99 -3.49 -18.74
CA ASN A 109 -6.29 -3.01 -19.94
C ASN A 109 -7.03 -1.91 -20.70
N ALA A 110 -8.37 -1.86 -20.59
CA ALA A 110 -9.18 -0.93 -21.38
C ALA A 110 -9.22 0.46 -20.74
N ASN A 111 -9.36 0.50 -19.41
CA ASN A 111 -9.47 1.72 -18.62
C ASN A 111 -8.70 1.54 -17.29
N PRO A 112 -7.36 1.47 -17.33
CA PRO A 112 -6.56 1.31 -16.13
C PRO A 112 -6.79 2.47 -15.16
N THR A 113 -6.90 2.14 -13.88
CA THR A 113 -6.82 3.15 -12.80
C THR A 113 -5.39 3.64 -12.68
N LYS A 114 -5.24 4.83 -12.07
CA LYS A 114 -3.96 5.53 -12.00
C LYS A 114 -3.42 5.56 -10.59
N ILE A 115 -2.11 5.44 -10.49
CA ILE A 115 -1.33 5.72 -9.30
C ILE A 115 -0.56 7.01 -9.54
N ASP A 116 -0.51 7.87 -8.53
CA ASP A 116 0.44 8.97 -8.45
C ASP A 116 1.46 8.74 -7.32
N ILE A 117 2.70 9.14 -7.57
CA ILE A 117 3.75 9.28 -6.56
C ILE A 117 3.81 10.74 -6.14
N LEU A 118 3.26 11.05 -4.97
CA LEU A 118 3.15 12.40 -4.43
C LEU A 118 4.33 12.72 -3.51
N TYR A 119 4.80 13.96 -3.52
CA TYR A 119 5.87 14.41 -2.63
C TYR A 119 5.83 15.92 -2.34
N TYR A 120 6.65 16.35 -1.38
CA TYR A 120 7.01 17.74 -1.17
C TYR A 120 8.53 17.95 -1.31
N PRO A 121 8.99 19.08 -1.89
CA PRO A 121 10.41 19.39 -2.03
C PRO A 121 11.07 19.90 -0.73
N ASP A 122 10.30 20.12 0.34
CA ASP A 122 10.81 20.40 1.68
C ASP A 122 10.97 19.07 2.45
N PRO A 123 12.19 18.64 2.81
CA PRO A 123 12.41 17.39 3.53
C PRO A 123 11.81 17.39 4.93
N ASN A 124 11.46 18.55 5.50
CA ASN A 124 10.81 18.64 6.81
C ASN A 124 9.28 18.55 6.72
N LYS A 125 8.73 18.54 5.51
CA LYS A 125 7.28 18.54 5.28
C LYS A 125 6.79 17.10 5.09
N GLN A 126 6.06 16.60 6.08
CA GLN A 126 5.28 15.37 5.97
C GLN A 126 3.83 15.64 5.55
N PHE A 127 3.25 14.66 4.88
CA PHE A 127 1.82 14.60 4.65
C PHE A 127 1.10 14.31 5.97
N ALA A 128 0.19 15.19 6.37
CA ALA A 128 -0.65 14.99 7.53
C ALA A 128 -2.06 14.52 7.13
N ASP A 129 -2.61 15.07 6.05
CA ASP A 129 -4.03 14.88 5.69
C ASP A 129 -4.23 14.64 4.19
N VAL A 130 -5.23 13.85 3.82
CA VAL A 130 -5.57 13.50 2.43
C VAL A 130 -5.89 14.72 1.56
N SER A 131 -6.33 15.84 2.13
CA SER A 131 -6.58 17.09 1.41
C SER A 131 -5.32 17.67 0.78
N GLU A 132 -4.14 17.35 1.34
CA GLU A 132 -2.84 17.81 0.86
C GLU A 132 -2.44 17.22 -0.50
N ARG A 133 -3.10 16.15 -0.95
CA ARG A 133 -2.86 15.58 -2.29
C ARG A 133 -3.01 16.61 -3.41
N ASN A 134 -3.88 17.62 -3.22
CA ASN A 134 -4.15 18.65 -4.22
C ASN A 134 -3.07 19.73 -4.30
N THR A 135 -2.21 19.81 -3.27
CA THR A 135 -1.09 20.77 -3.20
C THR A 135 0.27 20.09 -3.32
N ALA A 136 0.30 18.76 -3.32
CA ALA A 136 1.49 17.96 -3.50
C ALA A 136 2.04 18.09 -4.91
N MET A 137 3.35 17.86 -5.05
CA MET A 137 3.97 17.65 -6.35
C MET A 137 3.84 16.17 -6.74
N VAL A 138 3.82 15.89 -8.05
CA VAL A 138 3.73 14.53 -8.60
C VAL A 138 5.08 14.17 -9.22
N ALA A 139 5.76 13.17 -8.66
CA ALA A 139 7.02 12.65 -9.18
C ALA A 139 6.81 11.66 -10.35
N GLY A 140 5.64 11.02 -10.41
CA GLY A 140 5.26 10.15 -11.52
C GLY A 140 3.80 9.72 -11.43
N THR A 141 3.23 9.40 -12.59
CA THR A 141 1.89 8.82 -12.75
C THR A 141 2.01 7.55 -13.56
N MET A 142 1.36 6.47 -13.13
CA MET A 142 1.45 5.15 -13.76
C MET A 142 0.10 4.43 -13.76
N ASP A 143 -0.04 3.46 -14.66
CA ASP A 143 -1.19 2.54 -14.67
C ASP A 143 -1.05 1.50 -13.56
N PHE A 144 -2.14 1.26 -12.82
CA PHE A 144 -2.14 0.34 -11.68
C PHE A 144 -1.92 -1.11 -12.12
N ALA A 145 -2.79 -1.70 -12.94
CA ALA A 145 -2.63 -3.10 -13.34
C ALA A 145 -3.10 -3.32 -14.77
N THR A 146 -2.13 -3.61 -15.64
CA THR A 146 -2.32 -3.91 -17.06
C THR A 146 -1.42 -5.08 -17.45
N ASN A 147 -1.63 -5.62 -18.65
CA ASN A 147 -0.75 -6.64 -19.21
C ASN A 147 0.69 -6.15 -19.38
N ALA A 148 0.91 -4.83 -19.46
CA ALA A 148 2.24 -4.24 -19.63
C ALA A 148 2.94 -3.96 -18.29
N THR A 149 2.19 -3.92 -17.19
CA THR A 149 2.71 -3.52 -15.87
C THR A 149 2.76 -4.67 -14.88
N CYS A 150 2.36 -5.89 -15.25
CA CYS A 150 2.29 -7.04 -14.35
C CYS A 150 3.05 -8.24 -14.94
N TYR A 151 3.78 -8.96 -14.09
CA TYR A 151 4.56 -10.14 -14.51
C TYR A 151 3.71 -11.28 -15.05
N SER A 152 2.55 -11.53 -14.44
CA SER A 152 1.65 -12.63 -14.78
C SER A 152 0.22 -12.14 -14.80
N PRO A 153 -0.22 -11.40 -15.83
CA PRO A 153 -1.52 -10.70 -15.83
C PRO A 153 -2.74 -11.61 -15.59
N GLY A 154 -2.65 -12.90 -15.93
CA GLY A 154 -3.69 -13.89 -15.66
C GLY A 154 -3.80 -14.34 -14.20
N ASN A 155 -2.81 -14.03 -13.36
CA ASN A 155 -2.82 -14.32 -11.93
C ASN A 155 -3.39 -13.10 -11.18
N PRO A 156 -4.50 -13.23 -10.41
CA PRO A 156 -5.05 -12.11 -9.66
C PRO A 156 -4.07 -11.52 -8.65
N ASN A 157 -3.10 -12.30 -8.17
CA ASN A 157 -2.08 -11.90 -7.21
C ASN A 157 -0.73 -11.62 -7.88
N SER A 158 -0.74 -11.28 -9.18
CA SER A 158 0.49 -10.90 -9.87
C SER A 158 1.10 -9.66 -9.23
N VAL A 159 2.42 -9.69 -9.07
CA VAL A 159 3.20 -8.47 -8.83
C VAL A 159 3.14 -7.63 -10.11
N CYS A 160 2.81 -6.36 -9.91
CA CYS A 160 2.84 -5.30 -10.88
C CYS A 160 3.87 -4.25 -10.47
N PHE A 161 4.26 -3.42 -11.41
CA PHE A 161 5.29 -2.41 -11.22
C PHE A 161 5.06 -1.19 -12.10
N GLY A 162 5.68 -0.10 -11.69
CA GLY A 162 5.78 1.11 -12.48
C GLY A 162 7.09 1.82 -12.20
N SER A 163 7.54 2.61 -13.17
CA SER A 163 8.75 3.40 -13.06
C SER A 163 8.43 4.88 -12.97
N TRP A 164 9.22 5.61 -12.20
CA TRP A 164 9.14 7.06 -12.09
C TRP A 164 10.53 7.63 -11.80
N THR A 165 10.71 8.94 -11.94
CA THR A 165 12.01 9.58 -11.76
C THR A 165 12.04 10.40 -10.49
N VAL A 166 13.05 10.18 -9.65
CA VAL A 166 13.29 10.99 -8.45
C VAL A 166 13.50 12.45 -8.89
N PRO A 167 12.78 13.43 -8.32
CA PRO A 167 12.92 14.82 -8.72
C PRO A 167 14.36 15.30 -8.62
N LYS A 168 14.85 15.97 -9.67
CA LYS A 168 16.27 16.38 -9.80
C LYS A 168 16.66 17.49 -8.84
N ASP A 169 15.68 18.21 -8.30
CA ASP A 169 15.83 19.32 -7.39
C ASP A 169 15.88 18.91 -5.91
N LEU A 170 15.68 17.61 -5.61
CA LEU A 170 15.88 17.09 -4.26
C LEU A 170 17.36 17.18 -3.88
N LYS A 171 17.63 17.66 -2.67
CA LYS A 171 18.99 17.90 -2.18
C LYS A 171 19.54 16.62 -1.55
N PRO A 172 20.70 16.13 -2.00
CA PRO A 172 21.42 15.06 -1.30
C PRO A 172 21.62 15.33 0.19
N GLY A 173 21.74 14.25 0.97
CA GLY A 173 21.90 14.26 2.42
C GLY A 173 20.60 14.48 3.21
N ASN A 174 19.44 14.32 2.56
CA ASN A 174 18.14 14.49 3.21
C ASN A 174 17.23 13.29 2.94
N VAL A 175 16.34 13.03 3.90
CA VAL A 175 15.22 12.10 3.73
C VAL A 175 14.00 12.87 3.26
N TYR A 176 13.35 12.38 2.21
CA TYR A 176 12.15 12.97 1.64
C TYR A 176 10.95 12.04 1.78
N HIS A 177 9.78 12.65 1.96
CA HIS A 177 8.53 11.95 2.22
C HIS A 177 7.69 11.84 0.95
N PHE A 178 7.26 10.62 0.64
CA PHE A 178 6.48 10.28 -0.54
C PHE A 178 5.21 9.52 -0.18
N VAL A 179 4.23 9.58 -1.08
CA VAL A 179 2.99 8.81 -0.99
C VAL A 179 2.73 8.15 -2.33
N TRP A 180 2.57 6.84 -2.32
CA TRP A 180 1.91 6.13 -3.42
C TRP A 180 0.42 6.28 -3.21
N PHE A 181 -0.28 6.86 -4.17
CA PHE A 181 -1.71 7.17 -4.06
C PHE A 181 -2.47 6.59 -5.25
N TRP A 182 -3.36 5.63 -5.00
CA TRP A 182 -4.13 4.94 -6.02
C TRP A 182 -5.57 5.45 -6.07
N TYR A 183 -5.98 5.94 -7.23
CA TYR A 183 -7.34 6.39 -7.51
C TYR A 183 -8.18 5.23 -8.05
N PHE A 184 -8.80 4.45 -7.16
CA PHE A 184 -9.73 3.37 -7.55
C PHE A 184 -11.14 3.94 -7.83
N ASN A 185 -11.26 4.67 -8.93
CA ASN A 185 -12.49 5.31 -9.38
C ASN A 185 -13.43 4.38 -10.18
N GLN A 186 -13.26 3.06 -10.08
CA GLN A 186 -14.06 2.07 -10.81
C GLN A 186 -15.36 1.67 -10.10
N ASN A 187 -15.59 2.15 -8.87
CA ASN A 187 -16.87 1.98 -8.19
C ASN A 187 -17.59 3.33 -7.98
N PRO A 188 -18.92 3.32 -7.83
CA PRO A 188 -19.68 4.54 -7.56
C PRO A 188 -19.37 5.21 -6.21
N ALA A 189 -18.80 4.45 -5.26
CA ALA A 189 -18.49 4.94 -3.92
C ALA A 189 -17.26 5.85 -3.89
N GLY A 190 -16.36 5.71 -4.86
CA GLY A 190 -15.06 6.36 -4.87
C GLY A 190 -14.19 5.82 -3.75
N GLU A 191 -13.27 4.92 -4.09
CA GLU A 191 -12.27 4.38 -3.17
C GLU A 191 -10.90 4.85 -3.59
N TRP A 192 -10.09 5.28 -2.63
CA TRP A 192 -8.67 5.56 -2.84
C TRP A 192 -7.83 4.78 -1.85
N TYR A 193 -6.58 4.54 -2.21
CA TYR A 193 -5.62 3.85 -1.36
C TYR A 193 -4.35 4.65 -1.28
N SER A 194 -3.66 4.56 -0.16
CA SER A 194 -2.34 5.15 -0.04
C SER A 194 -1.36 4.29 0.72
N THR A 195 -0.07 4.54 0.46
CA THR A 195 1.04 3.99 1.22
C THR A 195 2.11 5.05 1.36
N CYS A 196 2.52 5.34 2.60
CA CYS A 196 3.60 6.30 2.88
C CYS A 196 4.95 5.60 2.81
N PHE A 197 5.92 6.27 2.20
CA PHE A 197 7.31 5.84 2.19
C PHE A 197 8.25 7.04 2.17
N ASP A 198 9.52 6.76 2.41
CA ASP A 198 10.57 7.75 2.45
C ASP A 198 11.71 7.30 1.56
N LEU A 199 12.45 8.27 1.03
CA LEU A 199 13.66 8.02 0.27
C LEU A 199 14.81 8.80 0.91
N ASP A 200 15.90 8.10 1.21
CA ASP A 200 17.17 8.71 1.58
C ASP A 200 17.89 9.16 0.31
N VAL A 201 17.87 10.47 0.04
CA VAL A 201 18.45 11.04 -1.17
C VAL A 201 19.92 11.35 -0.91
N GLN A 202 20.80 10.66 -1.62
CA GLN A 202 22.25 10.74 -1.47
C GLN A 202 22.94 11.32 -2.71
N GLU A 203 24.21 11.70 -2.56
CA GLU A 203 25.00 12.20 -3.70
C GLU A 203 25.21 11.08 -4.73
N SER A 204 25.22 11.46 -6.00
CA SER A 204 25.49 10.51 -7.08
C SER A 204 26.94 10.06 -7.02
N SER A 205 27.19 8.80 -6.66
CA SER A 205 28.49 8.18 -6.92
C SER A 205 28.58 7.67 -8.35
N HIS A 206 27.47 7.25 -8.95
CA HIS A 206 27.34 6.91 -10.38
C HIS A 206 25.86 6.92 -10.81
N VAL A 207 25.54 7.60 -11.92
CA VAL A 207 24.24 7.46 -12.61
C VAL A 207 24.29 6.19 -13.45
N VAL A 208 23.57 5.15 -13.03
CA VAL A 208 23.40 3.95 -13.85
C VAL A 208 22.39 4.28 -14.95
N GLU A 209 22.76 4.05 -16.21
CA GLU A 209 21.83 4.19 -17.32
C GLU A 209 20.69 3.18 -17.16
N VAL A 210 19.46 3.69 -17.16
CA VAL A 210 18.27 2.88 -16.87
C VAL A 210 17.71 2.34 -18.19
N LYS A 211 17.68 1.02 -18.32
CA LYS A 211 17.10 0.36 -19.49
C LYS A 211 15.57 0.46 -19.47
N PRO A 212 14.90 0.54 -20.63
CA PRO A 212 13.45 0.45 -20.71
C PRO A 212 12.93 -0.82 -20.05
N MET A 213 11.78 -0.74 -19.39
CA MET A 213 11.20 -1.89 -18.68
C MET A 213 10.96 -3.10 -19.59
N ALA A 214 10.54 -2.88 -20.84
CA ALA A 214 10.40 -3.98 -21.80
C ALA A 214 11.72 -4.74 -22.05
N GLU A 215 12.86 -4.05 -21.98
CA GLU A 215 14.18 -4.68 -22.07
C GLU A 215 14.50 -5.45 -20.79
N LEU A 216 14.20 -4.89 -19.62
CA LEU A 216 14.41 -5.56 -18.32
C LEU A 216 13.55 -6.82 -18.20
N LEU A 217 12.30 -6.79 -18.64
CA LEU A 217 11.41 -7.96 -18.69
C LEU A 217 11.90 -9.02 -19.68
N ALA A 218 12.50 -8.62 -20.79
CA ALA A 218 13.12 -9.56 -21.73
C ALA A 218 14.42 -10.18 -21.17
N MET A 219 15.05 -9.53 -20.19
CA MET A 219 16.24 -10.03 -19.50
C MET A 219 15.92 -10.88 -18.26
N ALA A 220 14.74 -10.70 -17.66
CA ALA A 220 14.28 -11.51 -16.54
C ALA A 220 14.06 -12.96 -17.00
N ASP A 221 14.79 -13.90 -16.40
CA ASP A 221 14.69 -15.32 -16.74
C ASP A 221 13.25 -15.82 -16.49
N PRO A 222 12.55 -16.32 -17.53
CA PRO A 222 11.18 -16.80 -17.39
C PRO A 222 11.05 -17.95 -16.38
N ASP A 223 12.13 -18.69 -16.10
CA ASP A 223 12.13 -19.78 -15.11
C ASP A 223 12.25 -19.28 -13.66
N LEU A 224 12.63 -18.01 -13.44
CA LEU A 224 12.74 -17.42 -12.09
C LEU A 224 11.41 -16.85 -11.56
N ASN A 225 10.45 -16.57 -12.44
CA ASN A 225 9.14 -15.96 -12.10
C ASN A 225 8.23 -16.84 -11.22
N TYR A 226 8.61 -18.09 -10.95
CA TYR A 226 7.90 -18.98 -10.01
C TYR A 226 8.42 -18.87 -8.55
N ALA A 227 9.55 -18.18 -8.31
CA ALA A 227 10.27 -18.21 -7.04
C ALA A 227 9.99 -17.01 -6.10
N LEU A 228 8.82 -16.35 -6.21
CA LEU A 228 8.35 -15.39 -5.20
C LEU A 228 7.83 -16.08 -3.92
N GLY A 229 7.81 -17.41 -3.86
CA GLY A 229 7.89 -18.12 -2.61
C GLY A 229 9.36 -18.30 -2.25
N MET A 230 9.84 -17.56 -1.23
CA MET A 230 11.18 -17.73 -0.63
C MET A 230 11.59 -19.19 -0.71
N THR A 231 12.55 -19.52 -1.58
CA THR A 231 13.05 -20.88 -1.69
C THR A 231 13.55 -21.30 -0.32
N ASP A 232 13.28 -22.55 0.08
CA ASP A 232 13.69 -23.10 1.38
C ASP A 232 15.20 -22.97 1.63
N SER A 233 15.99 -22.69 0.59
CA SER A 233 17.42 -22.41 0.65
C SER A 233 17.75 -21.08 1.37
N ILE A 234 16.98 -20.00 1.14
CA ILE A 234 17.21 -18.72 1.84
C ILE A 234 16.69 -18.78 3.29
N LYS A 235 15.59 -19.49 3.53
CA LYS A 235 15.12 -19.76 4.91
C LYS A 235 16.15 -20.59 5.68
N LYS A 236 16.79 -21.56 5.02
CA LYS A 236 17.84 -22.40 5.62
C LYS A 236 19.10 -21.60 5.94
N GLU A 237 19.57 -20.75 5.04
CA GLU A 237 20.72 -19.87 5.33
C GLU A 237 20.41 -18.87 6.45
N LEU A 238 19.19 -18.30 6.52
CA LEU A 238 18.80 -17.39 7.59
C LEU A 238 18.65 -18.10 8.96
N ALA A 239 18.25 -19.37 8.96
CA ALA A 239 18.19 -20.22 10.16
C ALA A 239 19.58 -20.70 10.64
N GLU A 240 20.54 -20.84 9.73
CA GLU A 240 21.93 -21.15 10.08
C GLU A 240 22.65 -19.93 10.67
N VAL A 241 22.33 -18.71 10.20
CA VAL A 241 22.91 -17.46 10.73
C VAL A 241 22.32 -17.09 12.10
N THR A 242 21.09 -17.49 12.42
CA THR A 242 20.45 -17.24 13.73
C THR A 242 20.80 -18.27 14.81
N ASN A 243 21.45 -19.39 14.46
CA ASN A 243 21.86 -20.43 15.43
C ASN A 243 23.25 -20.23 16.06
N LEU A 244 23.91 -19.09 15.84
CA LEU A 244 25.16 -18.73 16.52
C LEU A 244 24.89 -17.89 17.77
N GLY A 245 24.22 -18.49 18.75
CA GLY A 245 24.18 -17.89 20.08
C GLY A 245 23.07 -18.42 20.97
N GLU A 246 23.27 -19.58 21.57
CA GLU A 246 22.94 -19.84 22.99
C GLU A 246 23.39 -21.25 23.38
N GLY A 247 24.65 -21.33 23.82
CA GLY A 247 25.09 -22.42 24.67
C GLY A 247 24.60 -22.18 26.08
N ALA A 248 23.45 -22.75 26.44
CA ALA A 248 23.06 -22.97 27.83
C ALA A 248 22.10 -24.16 27.91
N GLN A 249 22.66 -25.29 28.35
CA GLN A 249 21.94 -26.50 28.77
C GLN A 249 20.92 -26.17 29.86
N PRO A 250 19.76 -26.86 29.86
CA PRO A 250 19.22 -27.29 31.14
C PRO A 250 18.85 -28.79 31.15
N ASP A 251 18.97 -29.31 32.36
CA ASP A 251 18.83 -30.70 32.77
C ASP A 251 17.46 -31.33 32.49
N GLU A 252 17.51 -32.65 32.35
CA GLU A 252 16.39 -33.58 32.34
C GLU A 252 15.50 -33.43 33.59
N SER A 253 14.19 -33.40 33.40
CA SER A 253 13.29 -34.11 34.30
C SER A 253 12.01 -34.55 33.59
N SER A 254 11.72 -35.83 33.77
CA SER A 254 10.55 -36.59 33.35
C SER A 254 9.21 -36.01 33.82
N TYR A 255 8.17 -36.06 32.99
CA TYR A 255 6.84 -36.44 33.47
C TYR A 255 5.94 -37.01 32.36
N SER A 256 5.07 -37.92 32.79
CA SER A 256 4.30 -38.90 32.03
C SER A 256 2.96 -38.38 31.48
N SER A 257 2.56 -38.96 30.35
CA SER A 257 1.21 -39.30 29.85
C SER A 257 -0.05 -38.60 30.42
N GLU A 258 -0.90 -38.08 29.53
CA GLU A 258 -2.28 -38.57 29.24
C GLU A 258 -2.96 -37.73 28.14
N ALA A 259 -3.77 -38.39 27.30
CA ALA A 259 -4.70 -37.82 26.31
C ALA A 259 -6.14 -37.77 26.94
N PRO A 260 -7.25 -37.34 26.28
CA PRO A 260 -7.45 -36.89 24.89
C PRO A 260 -8.39 -35.67 24.68
N ALA A 261 -8.46 -35.23 23.41
CA ALA A 261 -9.59 -34.66 22.65
C ALA A 261 -10.66 -33.76 23.30
N GLU A 262 -10.81 -32.53 22.78
CA GLU A 262 -12.14 -31.95 22.54
C GLU A 262 -12.11 -30.87 21.44
N SER A 263 -13.03 -30.99 20.48
CA SER A 263 -13.29 -30.03 19.41
C SER A 263 -14.13 -28.87 19.93
N SER A 264 -13.77 -27.64 19.58
CA SER A 264 -14.71 -26.51 19.69
C SER A 264 -14.68 -25.67 18.41
N GLU A 265 -15.84 -25.60 17.77
CA GLU A 265 -16.17 -24.63 16.72
C GLU A 265 -16.20 -23.21 17.32
N PRO A 266 -15.82 -22.16 16.56
CA PRO A 266 -16.01 -20.79 17.02
C PRO A 266 -17.48 -20.37 16.90
N PRO A 267 -18.01 -19.60 17.88
CA PRO A 267 -19.40 -19.15 17.84
C PRO A 267 -19.60 -18.03 16.80
N ALA A 268 -20.75 -18.09 16.14
CA ALA A 268 -21.28 -17.03 15.29
C ALA A 268 -21.46 -15.73 16.10
N MET A 269 -20.85 -14.63 15.65
CA MET A 269 -21.12 -13.30 16.20
C MET A 269 -22.50 -12.81 15.72
N SER A 270 -23.43 -12.76 16.67
CA SER A 270 -24.74 -12.13 16.55
C SER A 270 -24.60 -10.61 16.48
N SER A 271 -25.16 -10.01 15.44
CA SER A 271 -25.43 -8.58 15.34
C SER A 271 -26.51 -8.18 16.36
N SER A 272 -26.22 -7.23 17.24
CA SER A 272 -27.25 -6.55 18.03
C SER A 272 -27.00 -5.04 18.03
N ASP A 273 -27.90 -4.35 17.33
CA ASP A 273 -28.54 -3.07 17.69
C ASP A 273 -27.76 -2.13 18.63
N ALA A 274 -27.14 -1.11 18.02
CA ALA A 274 -26.78 0.11 18.72
C ALA A 274 -27.96 1.09 18.67
N ALA A 275 -28.63 1.22 19.81
CA ALA A 275 -29.66 2.21 20.07
C ALA A 275 -29.10 3.63 20.00
N GLU A 276 -29.84 4.53 19.35
CA GLU A 276 -29.63 5.98 19.36
C GLU A 276 -29.59 6.52 20.80
N GLN A 277 -28.50 7.23 21.13
CA GLN A 277 -28.41 8.11 22.28
C GLN A 277 -28.57 9.57 21.81
N PRO A 278 -29.30 10.43 22.55
CA PRO A 278 -29.56 11.80 22.16
C PRO A 278 -28.30 12.67 22.29
N ILE A 279 -28.06 13.42 21.24
CA ILE A 279 -26.94 14.34 21.05
C ILE A 279 -27.03 15.48 22.07
N SER A 280 -26.04 15.56 22.95
CA SER A 280 -25.83 16.64 23.91
C SER A 280 -25.40 17.91 23.19
N SER A 281 -25.90 19.05 23.67
CA SER A 281 -25.78 20.40 23.11
C SER A 281 -24.35 20.85 22.80
N VAL A 282 -24.15 21.33 21.57
CA VAL A 282 -22.94 22.00 21.11
C VAL A 282 -22.80 23.38 21.79
N PRO A 283 -21.66 23.70 22.44
CA PRO A 283 -21.41 25.04 22.95
C PRO A 283 -21.16 26.04 21.80
N ALA A 284 -21.65 27.26 21.99
CA ALA A 284 -21.57 28.35 21.01
C ALA A 284 -20.11 28.68 20.62
N PRO A 285 -19.87 29.15 19.37
CA PRO A 285 -18.54 29.52 18.92
C PRO A 285 -17.98 30.71 19.70
N LEU A 286 -16.70 30.64 20.05
CA LEU A 286 -15.96 31.77 20.62
C LEU A 286 -15.86 32.92 19.61
N PRO A 287 -15.92 34.19 20.06
CA PRO A 287 -15.80 35.36 19.19
C PRO A 287 -14.41 35.45 18.55
N ALA A 288 -14.38 35.88 17.29
CA ALA A 288 -13.16 36.05 16.53
C ALA A 288 -12.21 37.09 17.17
N PRO A 289 -10.88 36.88 17.11
CA PRO A 289 -9.91 37.81 17.64
C PRO A 289 -9.90 39.13 16.85
N THR A 290 -9.97 40.24 17.58
CA THR A 290 -9.89 41.60 17.04
C THR A 290 -8.51 41.85 16.42
N PRO A 291 -8.42 42.44 15.21
CA PRO A 291 -7.13 42.72 14.58
C PRO A 291 -6.30 43.72 15.39
N ALA A 292 -5.06 43.33 15.70
CA ALA A 292 -4.10 44.17 16.41
C ALA A 292 -3.68 45.38 15.54
N LYS A 293 -3.84 46.58 16.08
CA LYS A 293 -3.33 47.83 15.48
C LYS A 293 -1.80 47.79 15.44
N CYS A 294 -1.22 47.78 14.25
CA CYS A 294 0.20 48.02 14.04
C CYS A 294 0.56 49.43 14.54
N ARG A 295 1.49 49.53 15.51
CA ARG A 295 2.14 50.79 15.88
C ARG A 295 3.27 51.09 14.89
N PRO A 296 3.41 52.33 14.40
CA PRO A 296 4.57 52.73 13.61
C PRO A 296 5.83 52.76 14.50
N ARG A 297 6.97 52.36 13.92
CA ARG A 297 8.29 52.46 14.56
C ARG A 297 8.71 53.94 14.68
N PRO A 298 9.33 54.35 15.80
CA PRO A 298 9.97 55.65 15.89
C PRO A 298 11.26 55.67 15.06
N HIS A 299 11.50 56.83 14.44
CA HIS A 299 12.72 57.20 13.71
C HIS A 299 13.92 57.37 14.63
#